data_AF-A0A8H3EFE0-F1
#
_entry.id   AF-A0A8H3EFE0-F1
#
_cell.length_a   1.000
_cell.length_b   1.000
_cell.length_c   1.000
_cell.angle_alpha   90.00
_cell.angle_beta   90.00
_cell.angle_gamma   90.00
#
_symmetry.space_group_name_H-M   'P 1'
#
loop_
_entity.id
_entity.type
_entity.pdbx_description
1 polymer ?
#
loop_
_entity_poly.entity_id
_entity_poly.type
_entity_poly.pdbx_seq_one_letter_code
_entity_poly.pdbx_strand_id
1 'polypeptide(L)'
;MRAFKSSTRRTSSTASGVIAPETGSSSPLSSLSKSIGQNARKTKTGFFPNKSEKLVAYWLLGSAASVFGIVVFGGLTRLTESGLSITEWKPVTGSLPPTTEEDWESEFNKYRSSPEFKMLNPNMSMSEFKSIYYMEWAHRLWGRFIGLSFAIPAVYFITRRKVSRPMALRITAIAGLIGFQGVLGWWMVKSGLKDDLFATGSHPRVSQYRLVAHLGTAFLCYSAMLWNGLAILRTHKLLGNLQVAEASLRRLRNPRLRMFRSSVGALAVLTFITAMSGGLVAGLDAGLIYNEFPYMGLGLTPPKSELFSDFYSHTTDNSDVWWRNPLENPSLVQLDHRILATTTFTSVMALWAYSRFSRNVRTTLPVTARKGVHGVVGFVFLQVVLGISTLIYLVPLPLASAHQAGSLALLSYVLILGSRSWLPNRRVSTLLAKKFAAAGITPKRPGQSSSRIRKQRNASKAAPKAAVV
;
A
#
# COMPACT_ATOMS: atom_id res chain seq x y z
N MET A 1 48.33 14.35 -26.51
CA MET A 1 49.47 13.44 -26.78
C MET A 1 49.01 12.00 -26.60
N ARG A 2 49.20 11.18 -27.66
CA ARG A 2 49.40 9.71 -27.79
C ARG A 2 48.93 8.77 -26.66
N ALA A 3 48.41 7.57 -26.91
CA ALA A 3 48.06 6.85 -28.12
C ALA A 3 47.42 5.50 -27.73
N PHE A 4 46.60 4.99 -28.66
CA PHE A 4 46.11 3.63 -28.79
C PHE A 4 47.19 2.54 -28.63
N LYS A 5 46.76 1.35 -28.18
CA LYS A 5 47.34 0.07 -28.66
C LYS A 5 46.25 -0.90 -29.06
N SER A 6 46.16 -1.13 -30.36
CA SER A 6 45.56 -2.31 -30.99
C SER A 6 46.59 -3.43 -31.03
N SER A 7 46.17 -4.69 -30.97
CA SER A 7 46.99 -5.81 -31.46
C SER A 7 46.16 -6.77 -32.28
N THR A 8 46.34 -6.59 -33.59
CA THR A 8 46.27 -7.45 -34.75
C THR A 8 46.04 -8.96 -34.59
N ARG A 9 45.12 -9.43 -35.43
CA ARG A 9 44.96 -10.77 -36.04
C ARG A 9 46.27 -11.48 -36.36
N ARG A 10 46.30 -12.81 -36.14
CA ARG A 10 47.10 -13.75 -36.95
C ARG A 10 46.17 -14.83 -37.51
N THR A 11 46.20 -14.93 -38.83
CA THR A 11 45.64 -16.01 -39.64
C THR A 11 46.69 -17.09 -39.80
N SER A 12 46.30 -18.35 -39.66
CA SER A 12 47.03 -19.48 -40.26
C SER A 12 46.01 -20.49 -40.78
N SER A 13 45.97 -20.60 -42.09
CA SER A 13 45.30 -21.65 -42.86
C SER A 13 46.10 -22.95 -42.79
N THR A 14 45.42 -24.05 -42.54
CA THR A 14 45.77 -25.35 -43.13
C THR A 14 44.49 -26.15 -43.30
N ALA A 15 44.12 -26.36 -44.55
CA ALA A 15 43.15 -27.36 -44.96
C ALA A 15 43.84 -28.72 -45.00
N SER A 16 43.16 -29.76 -44.51
CA SER A 16 43.33 -31.13 -44.97
C SER A 16 42.06 -31.88 -44.54
N GLY A 17 41.29 -32.31 -45.53
CA GLY A 17 40.07 -33.07 -45.33
C GLY A 17 40.39 -34.51 -44.94
N VAL A 18 39.55 -35.08 -44.07
CA VAL A 18 39.32 -36.53 -44.00
C VAL A 18 37.83 -36.74 -43.74
N ILE A 19 37.28 -37.64 -44.54
CA ILE A 19 35.91 -38.11 -44.63
C ILE A 19 35.49 -38.81 -43.32
N ALA A 20 34.21 -38.70 -42.95
CA ALA A 20 33.60 -39.37 -41.80
C ALA A 20 33.66 -40.91 -41.92
N PRO A 21 33.46 -41.62 -40.79
CA PRO A 21 32.18 -42.32 -40.73
C PRO A 21 31.47 -42.15 -39.39
N GLU A 22 30.14 -42.04 -39.47
CA GLU A 22 29.24 -42.38 -38.39
C GLU A 22 29.44 -43.87 -38.02
N THR A 23 29.68 -44.17 -36.75
CA THR A 23 29.13 -45.36 -36.07
C THR A 23 29.25 -45.17 -34.56
N GLY A 24 28.15 -45.44 -33.86
CA GLY A 24 28.04 -45.26 -32.43
C GLY A 24 28.82 -46.30 -31.64
N SER A 25 29.51 -45.84 -30.59
CA SER A 25 29.53 -46.56 -29.32
C SER A 25 29.62 -45.52 -28.20
N SER A 26 28.47 -45.18 -27.62
CA SER A 26 28.48 -44.47 -26.35
C SER A 26 29.04 -45.43 -25.31
N SER A 27 30.29 -45.20 -24.88
CA SER A 27 30.96 -46.02 -23.86
C SER A 27 30.06 -46.17 -22.63
N PRO A 28 29.91 -47.38 -22.05
CA PRO A 28 29.12 -47.58 -20.83
C PRO A 28 29.60 -46.71 -19.66
N LEU A 29 30.87 -46.28 -19.64
CA LEU A 29 31.38 -45.33 -18.65
C LEU A 29 30.91 -43.88 -18.91
N SER A 30 30.65 -43.52 -20.18
CA SER A 30 30.08 -42.21 -20.55
C SER A 30 28.59 -42.10 -20.22
N SER A 31 27.86 -43.21 -20.32
CA SER A 31 26.45 -43.30 -19.91
C SER A 31 26.33 -43.41 -18.39
N LEU A 32 27.25 -44.11 -17.71
CA LEU A 32 27.31 -44.18 -16.26
C LEU A 32 27.72 -42.83 -15.63
N SER A 33 28.71 -42.13 -16.17
CA SER A 33 29.09 -40.78 -15.69
C SER A 33 28.00 -39.73 -15.96
N LYS A 34 27.27 -39.84 -17.08
CA LYS A 34 26.05 -39.04 -17.30
C LYS A 34 24.92 -39.42 -16.33
N SER A 35 24.73 -40.71 -16.03
CA SER A 35 23.73 -41.20 -15.07
C SER A 35 24.05 -40.78 -13.63
N ILE A 36 25.32 -40.89 -13.21
CA ILE A 36 25.81 -40.46 -11.90
C ILE A 36 25.81 -38.93 -11.80
N GLY A 37 26.21 -38.21 -12.86
CA GLY A 37 26.14 -36.76 -12.94
C GLY A 37 24.71 -36.20 -13.01
N GLN A 38 23.76 -36.94 -13.59
CA GLN A 38 22.32 -36.61 -13.57
C GLN A 38 21.66 -36.96 -12.23
N ASN A 39 22.07 -38.05 -11.57
CA ASN A 39 21.61 -38.43 -10.22
C ASN A 39 22.18 -37.53 -9.11
N ALA A 40 23.42 -37.05 -9.24
CA ALA A 40 24.00 -36.02 -8.36
C ALA A 40 23.33 -34.63 -8.57
N ARG A 41 22.62 -34.44 -9.68
CA ARG A 41 21.71 -33.32 -9.94
C ARG A 41 20.27 -33.58 -9.46
N LYS A 42 20.05 -34.50 -8.50
CA LYS A 42 18.87 -34.43 -7.63
C LYS A 42 18.86 -33.04 -7.00
N THR A 43 18.02 -32.17 -7.56
CA THR A 43 17.83 -30.79 -7.16
C THR A 43 17.76 -30.72 -5.64
N LYS A 44 18.75 -30.08 -5.00
CA LYS A 44 18.66 -29.66 -3.60
C LYS A 44 17.32 -28.92 -3.46
N THR A 45 16.32 -29.59 -2.90
CA THR A 45 15.00 -29.01 -2.66
C THR A 45 15.23 -27.91 -1.64
N GLY A 46 15.19 -26.66 -2.10
CA GLY A 46 15.45 -25.51 -1.24
C GLY A 46 14.54 -25.56 -0.01
N PHE A 47 15.08 -25.17 1.14
CA PHE A 47 14.40 -25.22 2.45
C PHE A 47 13.02 -24.54 2.46
N PHE A 48 12.77 -23.56 1.59
CA PHE A 48 11.49 -22.87 1.43
C PHE A 48 10.81 -23.24 0.10
N PRO A 49 9.46 -23.28 0.06
CA PRO A 49 8.73 -23.54 -1.18
C PRO A 49 8.89 -22.41 -2.21
N ASN A 50 8.68 -22.76 -3.48
CA ASN A 50 8.76 -21.82 -4.61
C ASN A 50 7.57 -20.84 -4.67
N LYS A 51 6.43 -21.20 -4.07
CA LYS A 51 5.23 -20.35 -3.96
C LYS A 51 4.70 -20.38 -2.52
N SER A 52 4.09 -19.29 -2.09
CA SER A 52 3.38 -19.24 -0.80
C SER A 52 1.97 -19.83 -0.93
N GLU A 53 1.43 -20.40 0.15
CA GLU A 53 0.08 -20.96 0.16
C GLU A 53 -1.02 -19.90 0.02
N LYS A 54 -2.19 -20.32 -0.48
CA LYS A 54 -3.33 -19.42 -0.73
C LYS A 54 -3.93 -18.91 0.58
N LEU A 55 -3.93 -19.71 1.65
CA LEU A 55 -4.43 -19.33 2.98
C LEU A 55 -3.71 -18.10 3.54
N VAL A 56 -2.39 -18.01 3.35
CA VAL A 56 -1.58 -16.85 3.74
C VAL A 56 -2.09 -15.56 3.10
N ALA A 57 -2.60 -15.64 1.87
CA ALA A 57 -3.16 -14.47 1.20
C ALA A 57 -4.44 -13.98 1.86
N TYR A 58 -5.35 -14.89 2.21
CA TYR A 58 -6.59 -14.54 2.90
C TYR A 58 -6.32 -13.99 4.30
N TRP A 59 -5.36 -14.57 5.02
CA TRP A 59 -4.92 -14.04 6.31
C TRP A 59 -4.31 -12.63 6.20
N LEU A 60 -3.44 -12.37 5.21
CA LEU A 60 -2.90 -11.02 4.96
C LEU A 60 -4.02 -10.02 4.61
N LEU A 61 -5.00 -10.42 3.80
CA LEU A 61 -6.13 -9.56 3.44
C LEU A 61 -7.08 -9.31 4.62
N GLY A 62 -7.33 -10.32 5.46
CA GLY A 62 -8.09 -10.17 6.70
C GLY A 62 -7.38 -9.27 7.70
N SER A 63 -6.06 -9.42 7.83
CA SER A 63 -5.22 -8.53 8.66
C SER A 63 -5.24 -7.09 8.13
N ALA A 64 -5.16 -6.90 6.81
CA ALA A 64 -5.31 -5.59 6.19
C ALA A 64 -6.70 -4.99 6.47
N ALA A 65 -7.77 -5.78 6.40
CA ALA A 65 -9.12 -5.31 6.74
C ALA A 65 -9.22 -4.89 8.22
N SER A 66 -8.60 -5.62 9.13
CA SER A 66 -8.53 -5.22 10.55
C SER A 66 -7.75 -3.91 10.74
N VAL A 67 -6.63 -3.73 10.03
CA VAL A 67 -5.88 -2.44 10.04
C VAL A 67 -6.68 -1.30 9.40
N PHE A 68 -7.48 -1.57 8.37
CA PHE A 68 -8.40 -0.56 7.84
C PHE A 68 -9.39 -0.11 8.92
N GLY A 69 -9.99 -1.08 9.64
CA GLY A 69 -10.92 -0.80 10.73
C GLY A 69 -10.29 0.04 11.84
N ILE A 70 -9.11 -0.33 12.33
CA ILE A 70 -8.45 0.42 13.41
C ILE A 70 -7.99 1.81 12.95
N VAL A 71 -7.66 2.02 11.67
CA VAL A 71 -7.36 3.35 11.14
C VAL A 71 -8.59 4.24 11.23
N VAL A 72 -9.77 3.75 10.84
CA VAL A 72 -11.04 4.52 10.96
C VAL A 72 -11.35 4.78 12.43
N PHE A 73 -11.24 3.76 13.27
CA PHE A 73 -11.52 3.87 14.71
C PHE A 73 -10.54 4.81 15.43
N GLY A 74 -9.26 4.80 15.07
CA GLY A 74 -8.25 5.74 15.58
C GLY A 74 -8.51 7.17 15.12
N GLY A 75 -9.02 7.35 13.89
CA GLY A 75 -9.53 8.65 13.42
C GLY A 75 -10.66 9.17 14.33
N LEU A 76 -11.63 8.31 14.67
CA LEU A 76 -12.67 8.66 15.63
C LEU A 76 -12.08 9.03 17.01
N THR A 77 -11.15 8.23 17.53
CA THR A 77 -10.49 8.49 18.82
C THR A 77 -9.80 9.87 18.86
N ARG A 78 -9.21 10.32 17.74
CA ARG A 78 -8.65 11.67 17.64
C ARG A 78 -9.71 12.76 17.53
N LEU A 79 -10.75 12.54 16.72
CA LEU A 79 -11.81 13.52 16.47
C LEU A 79 -12.75 13.69 17.68
N THR A 80 -12.83 12.70 18.56
CA THR A 80 -13.53 12.78 19.86
C THR A 80 -12.60 13.17 21.00
N GLU A 81 -11.37 13.63 20.70
CA GLU A 81 -10.36 14.06 21.67
C GLU A 81 -10.11 13.04 22.80
N SER A 82 -10.25 11.75 22.47
CA SER A 82 -10.15 10.69 23.46
C SER A 82 -8.73 10.14 23.61
N GLY A 83 -7.80 10.56 22.76
CA GLY A 83 -6.47 9.94 22.63
C GLY A 83 -5.49 10.16 23.79
N LEU A 84 -5.88 10.92 24.83
CA LEU A 84 -5.06 11.20 26.02
C LEU A 84 -5.78 10.86 27.34
N SER A 85 -6.94 10.19 27.27
CA SER A 85 -7.74 9.79 28.43
C SER A 85 -7.07 8.72 29.31
N ILE A 86 -6.19 7.88 28.72
CA ILE A 86 -5.44 6.82 29.42
C ILE A 86 -3.96 7.22 29.51
N THR A 87 -3.58 7.77 30.66
CA THR A 87 -2.23 8.32 30.87
C THR A 87 -1.16 7.25 31.06
N GLU A 88 -1.55 6.04 31.46
CA GLU A 88 -0.64 4.95 31.72
C GLU A 88 -0.42 4.03 30.50
N TRP A 89 0.79 3.47 30.44
CA TRP A 89 1.13 2.44 29.46
C TRP A 89 1.21 1.08 30.15
N LYS A 90 0.09 0.34 30.13
CA LYS A 90 -0.03 -1.03 30.64
C LYS A 90 -0.30 -2.01 29.49
N PRO A 91 0.74 -2.58 28.83
CA PRO A 91 0.56 -3.43 27.66
C PRO A 91 -0.28 -4.68 27.90
N VAL A 92 -0.15 -5.29 29.08
CA VAL A 92 -0.81 -6.56 29.42
C VAL A 92 -2.03 -6.31 30.31
N THR A 93 -1.83 -5.73 31.50
CA THR A 93 -2.90 -5.53 32.50
C THR A 93 -3.95 -4.51 32.08
N GLY A 94 -3.60 -3.54 31.23
CA GLY A 94 -4.55 -2.57 30.65
C GLY A 94 -5.44 -3.13 29.54
N SER A 95 -5.58 -4.45 29.44
CA SER A 95 -6.52 -5.11 28.52
C SER A 95 -7.93 -5.19 29.10
N LEU A 96 -8.06 -5.17 30.44
CA LEU A 96 -9.33 -5.05 31.14
C LEU A 96 -9.57 -3.58 31.49
N PRO A 97 -10.79 -3.05 31.29
CA PRO A 97 -11.13 -1.71 31.75
C PRO A 97 -11.33 -1.72 33.29
N PRO A 98 -11.36 -0.54 33.94
CA PRO A 98 -11.74 -0.42 35.35
C PRO A 98 -13.12 -1.05 35.61
N THR A 99 -13.23 -1.86 36.66
CA THR A 99 -14.45 -2.62 36.97
C THR A 99 -15.13 -2.17 38.27
N THR A 100 -14.39 -1.53 39.17
CA THR A 100 -14.91 -0.99 40.44
C THR A 100 -15.00 0.54 40.39
N GLU A 101 -15.78 1.15 41.28
CA GLU A 101 -15.89 2.60 41.34
C GLU A 101 -14.57 3.23 41.81
N GLU A 102 -13.86 2.57 42.72
CA GLU A 102 -12.52 2.98 43.17
C GLU A 102 -11.51 3.00 42.01
N ASP A 103 -11.54 1.99 41.13
CA ASP A 103 -10.65 1.97 39.95
C ASP A 103 -10.96 3.13 39.00
N TRP A 104 -12.25 3.41 38.77
CA TRP A 104 -12.69 4.53 37.93
C TRP A 104 -12.25 5.88 38.50
N GLU A 105 -12.41 6.09 39.81
CA GLU A 105 -11.98 7.31 40.45
C GLU A 105 -10.46 7.47 40.44
N SER A 106 -9.71 6.38 40.58
CA SER A 106 -8.24 6.37 40.42
C SER A 106 -7.81 6.81 39.01
N GLU A 107 -8.38 6.22 37.96
CA GLU A 107 -8.05 6.61 36.58
C GLU A 107 -8.51 8.04 36.26
N PHE A 108 -9.67 8.45 36.77
CA PHE A 108 -10.14 9.81 36.55
C PHE A 108 -9.27 10.84 37.28
N ASN A 109 -8.80 10.54 38.50
CA ASN A 109 -7.84 11.40 39.20
C ASN A 109 -6.53 11.59 38.43
N LYS A 110 -6.03 10.53 37.77
CA LYS A 110 -4.88 10.66 36.86
C LYS A 110 -5.21 11.57 35.69
N TYR A 111 -6.38 11.44 35.09
CA TYR A 111 -6.81 12.32 34.01
C TYR A 111 -6.97 13.79 34.47
N ARG A 112 -7.55 14.05 35.65
CA ARG A 112 -7.67 15.39 36.25
C ARG A 112 -6.32 16.08 36.45
N SER A 113 -5.27 15.31 36.67
CA SER A 113 -3.91 15.84 36.80
C SER A 113 -3.31 16.31 35.47
N SER A 114 -3.84 15.82 34.34
CA SER A 114 -3.31 16.08 33.00
C SER A 114 -3.55 17.52 32.51
N PRO A 115 -2.72 18.02 31.59
CA PRO A 115 -2.96 19.30 30.93
C PRO A 115 -4.31 19.39 30.19
N GLU A 116 -4.74 18.29 29.54
CA GLU A 116 -5.97 18.24 28.76
C GLU A 116 -7.21 18.50 29.62
N PHE A 117 -7.30 17.84 30.79
CA PHE A 117 -8.39 18.11 31.73
C PHE A 117 -8.37 19.55 32.22
N LYS A 118 -7.21 20.05 32.65
CA LYS A 118 -7.09 21.39 33.23
C LYS A 118 -7.40 22.52 32.25
N MET A 119 -7.08 22.35 30.97
CA MET A 119 -7.20 23.41 29.95
C MET A 119 -8.45 23.29 29.07
N LEU A 120 -8.85 22.07 28.71
CA LEU A 120 -9.94 21.83 27.76
C LEU A 120 -11.20 21.31 28.45
N ASN A 121 -11.05 20.48 29.48
CA ASN A 121 -12.16 19.73 30.08
C ASN A 121 -12.31 19.92 31.62
N PRO A 122 -12.19 21.13 32.19
CA PRO A 122 -12.07 21.32 33.64
C PRO A 122 -13.32 20.91 34.44
N ASN A 123 -14.48 20.85 33.78
CA ASN A 123 -15.76 20.52 34.38
C ASN A 123 -16.29 19.14 33.95
N MET A 124 -15.46 18.29 33.35
CA MET A 124 -15.88 16.99 32.85
C MET A 124 -16.40 16.10 33.99
N SER A 125 -17.51 15.42 33.74
CA SER A 125 -18.12 14.45 34.65
C SER A 125 -17.51 13.05 34.49
N MET A 126 -17.75 12.17 35.47
CA MET A 126 -17.31 10.76 35.40
C MET A 126 -17.91 10.02 34.19
N SER A 127 -19.15 10.31 33.80
CA SER A 127 -19.79 9.68 32.64
C SER A 127 -19.17 10.09 31.32
N GLU A 128 -18.81 11.37 31.17
CA GLU A 128 -18.07 11.88 30.02
C GLU A 128 -16.65 11.30 29.97
N PHE A 129 -15.95 11.23 31.11
CA PHE A 129 -14.65 10.58 31.22
C PHE A 129 -14.70 9.10 30.80
N LYS A 130 -15.69 8.33 31.29
CA LYS A 130 -15.90 6.93 30.90
C LYS A 130 -16.06 6.80 29.38
N SER A 131 -16.73 7.75 28.73
CA SER A 131 -16.96 7.73 27.28
C SER A 131 -15.66 7.87 26.48
N ILE A 132 -14.81 8.86 26.81
CA ILE A 132 -13.50 9.02 26.16
C ILE A 132 -12.54 7.88 26.51
N TYR A 133 -12.57 7.39 27.75
CA TYR A 133 -11.75 6.27 28.21
C TYR A 133 -12.07 4.99 27.42
N TYR A 134 -13.35 4.66 27.23
CA TYR A 134 -13.73 3.46 26.47
C TYR A 134 -13.32 3.55 25.00
N MET A 135 -13.39 4.74 24.40
CA MET A 135 -12.93 4.95 23.02
C MET A 135 -11.43 4.64 22.90
N GLU A 136 -10.61 5.20 23.79
CA GLU A 136 -9.17 4.97 23.76
C GLU A 136 -8.80 3.53 24.12
N TRP A 137 -9.43 2.97 25.16
CA TRP A 137 -9.23 1.59 25.58
C TRP A 137 -9.55 0.61 24.46
N ALA A 138 -10.68 0.79 23.77
CA ALA A 138 -11.08 -0.05 22.65
C ALA A 138 -10.08 0.05 21.49
N HIS A 139 -9.56 1.24 21.20
CA HIS A 139 -8.55 1.45 20.17
C HIS A 139 -7.25 0.69 20.52
N ARG A 140 -6.77 0.83 21.76
CA ARG A 140 -5.57 0.13 22.27
C ARG A 140 -5.77 -1.39 22.29
N LEU A 141 -6.94 -1.88 22.72
CA LEU A 141 -7.27 -3.30 22.72
C LEU A 141 -7.30 -3.88 21.31
N TRP A 142 -7.89 -3.18 20.35
CA TRP A 142 -7.85 -3.58 18.94
C TRP A 142 -6.40 -3.63 18.43
N GLY A 143 -5.56 -2.64 18.78
CA GLY A 143 -4.15 -2.64 18.43
C GLY A 143 -3.42 -3.89 18.91
N ARG A 144 -3.66 -4.30 20.17
CA ARG A 144 -3.13 -5.56 20.74
C ARG A 144 -3.65 -6.78 19.98
N PHE A 145 -4.94 -6.82 19.67
CA PHE A 145 -5.54 -7.90 18.89
C PHE A 145 -4.89 -8.03 17.50
N ILE A 146 -4.63 -6.92 16.80
CA ILE A 146 -3.91 -6.94 15.51
C ILE A 146 -2.49 -7.49 15.70
N GLY A 147 -1.80 -7.06 16.76
CA GLY A 147 -0.47 -7.56 17.11
C GLY A 147 -0.45 -9.09 17.23
N LEU A 148 -1.34 -9.65 18.05
CA LEU A 148 -1.40 -11.10 18.31
C LEU A 148 -1.93 -11.89 17.10
N SER A 149 -3.02 -11.44 16.48
CA SER A 149 -3.65 -12.09 15.32
C SER A 149 -2.77 -12.07 14.06
N PHE A 150 -1.78 -11.18 14.00
CA PHE A 150 -0.75 -11.22 12.99
C PHE A 150 0.47 -12.06 13.44
N ALA A 151 1.03 -11.81 14.62
CA ALA A 151 2.26 -12.45 15.06
C ALA A 151 2.14 -13.98 15.16
N ILE A 152 1.04 -14.50 15.73
CA ILE A 152 0.86 -15.94 15.94
C ILE A 152 0.80 -16.69 14.59
N PRO A 153 -0.07 -16.34 13.62
CA PRO A 153 -0.06 -16.98 12.31
C PRO A 153 1.22 -16.72 11.51
N ALA A 154 1.87 -15.56 11.67
CA ALA A 154 3.14 -15.27 11.00
C ALA A 154 4.23 -16.28 11.40
N VAL A 155 4.40 -16.52 12.71
CA VAL A 155 5.34 -17.53 13.23
C VAL A 155 4.98 -18.92 12.71
N TYR A 156 3.70 -19.29 12.77
CA TYR A 156 3.22 -20.57 12.24
C TYR A 156 3.53 -20.76 10.75
N PHE A 157 3.18 -19.79 9.89
CA PHE A 157 3.38 -19.91 8.45
C PHE A 157 4.86 -19.96 8.05
N ILE A 158 5.72 -19.22 8.75
CA ILE A 158 7.16 -19.21 8.49
C ILE A 158 7.80 -20.54 8.93
N THR A 159 7.56 -20.96 10.17
CA THR A 159 8.16 -22.19 10.75
C THR A 159 7.66 -23.45 10.03
N ARG A 160 6.37 -23.50 9.65
CA ARG A 160 5.77 -24.60 8.88
C ARG A 160 6.05 -24.50 7.37
N ARG A 161 6.89 -23.54 6.94
CA ARG A 161 7.33 -23.38 5.54
C ARG A 161 6.17 -23.24 4.55
N LYS A 162 5.10 -22.57 4.98
CA LYS A 162 3.89 -22.30 4.19
C LYS A 162 4.07 -21.12 3.23
N VAL A 163 5.22 -20.43 3.32
CA VAL A 163 5.57 -19.24 2.55
C VAL A 163 6.93 -19.38 1.88
N SER A 164 7.09 -18.75 0.72
CA SER A 164 8.42 -18.62 0.07
C SER A 164 9.36 -17.73 0.89
N ARG A 165 10.68 -17.92 0.76
CA ARG A 165 11.70 -17.15 1.51
C ARG A 165 11.50 -15.61 1.47
N PRO A 166 11.22 -14.96 0.32
CA PRO A 166 10.97 -13.52 0.29
C PRO A 166 9.69 -13.12 1.00
N MET A 167 8.68 -13.99 0.96
CA MET A 167 7.43 -13.73 1.66
C MET A 167 7.63 -13.86 3.17
N ALA A 168 8.45 -14.81 3.64
CA ALA A 168 8.86 -14.88 5.04
C ALA A 168 9.50 -13.55 5.49
N LEU A 169 10.49 -13.04 4.75
CA LEU A 169 11.13 -11.75 5.06
C LEU A 169 10.13 -10.58 5.09
N ARG A 170 9.19 -10.54 4.15
CA ARG A 170 8.15 -9.50 4.11
C ARG A 170 7.17 -9.61 5.27
N ILE A 171 6.77 -10.82 5.65
CA ILE A 171 5.90 -11.04 6.81
C ILE A 171 6.63 -10.61 8.09
N THR A 172 7.91 -10.95 8.24
CA THR A 172 8.73 -10.49 9.37
C THR A 172 8.85 -8.96 9.39
N ALA A 173 9.06 -8.32 8.23
CA ALA A 173 9.09 -6.86 8.15
C ALA A 173 7.74 -6.22 8.52
N ILE A 174 6.62 -6.80 8.08
CA ILE A 174 5.28 -6.34 8.47
C ILE A 174 5.05 -6.52 9.99
N ALA A 175 5.47 -7.65 10.57
CA ALA A 175 5.40 -7.86 12.02
C ALA A 175 6.23 -6.80 12.78
N GLY A 176 7.42 -6.47 12.27
CA GLY A 176 8.24 -5.37 12.79
C GLY A 176 7.54 -4.01 12.70
N LEU A 177 6.87 -3.71 11.59
CA LEU A 177 6.06 -2.49 11.45
C LEU A 177 4.87 -2.44 12.42
N ILE A 178 4.22 -3.58 12.70
CA ILE A 178 3.14 -3.65 13.72
C ILE A 178 3.70 -3.43 15.12
N GLY A 179 4.87 -3.98 15.45
CA GLY A 179 5.55 -3.67 16.71
C GLY A 179 5.91 -2.19 16.83
N PHE A 180 6.45 -1.62 15.75
CA PHE A 180 6.79 -0.20 15.68
C PHE A 180 5.57 0.72 15.79
N GLN A 181 4.41 0.29 15.28
CA GLN A 181 3.13 0.99 15.47
C GLN A 181 2.78 1.14 16.96
N GLY A 182 2.97 0.10 17.77
CA GLY A 182 2.78 0.18 19.22
C GLY A 182 3.74 1.19 19.89
N VAL A 183 5.00 1.23 19.44
CA VAL A 183 5.99 2.20 19.92
C VAL A 183 5.59 3.64 19.56
N LEU A 184 5.15 3.88 18.32
CA LEU A 184 4.67 5.20 17.90
C LEU A 184 3.41 5.62 18.66
N GLY A 185 2.46 4.70 18.88
CA GLY A 185 1.25 4.99 19.66
C GLY A 185 1.57 5.37 21.10
N TRP A 186 2.48 4.65 21.76
CA TRP A 186 3.00 5.03 23.08
C TRP A 186 3.67 6.40 23.07
N TRP A 187 4.52 6.66 22.08
CA TRP A 187 5.23 7.92 21.95
C TRP A 187 4.28 9.11 21.75
N MET A 188 3.21 8.93 20.97
CA MET A 188 2.14 9.93 20.81
C MET A 188 1.52 10.31 22.15
N VAL A 189 1.06 9.32 22.93
CA VAL A 189 0.39 9.55 24.22
C VAL A 189 1.34 10.18 25.23
N LYS A 190 2.51 9.56 25.46
CA LYS A 190 3.51 10.05 26.43
C LYS A 190 3.85 11.52 26.19
N SER A 191 3.87 11.92 24.93
CA SER A 191 4.27 13.26 24.55
C SER A 191 3.18 14.33 24.66
N GLY A 192 1.91 13.92 24.74
CA GLY A 192 0.77 14.81 25.00
C GLY A 192 0.51 15.06 26.49
N LEU A 193 1.31 14.46 27.37
CA LEU A 193 1.17 14.51 28.82
C LEU A 193 2.28 15.30 29.52
N LYS A 194 3.11 16.03 28.76
CA LYS A 194 4.26 16.73 29.36
C LYS A 194 3.87 18.10 29.92
N ASP A 195 4.58 18.52 30.96
CA ASP A 195 4.33 19.77 31.68
C ASP A 195 4.64 21.04 30.87
N ASP A 196 5.49 20.94 29.83
CA ASP A 196 5.74 22.01 28.86
C ASP A 196 4.48 22.44 28.09
N LEU A 197 3.39 21.65 28.17
CA LEU A 197 2.08 21.98 27.61
C LEU A 197 1.21 22.86 28.52
N PHE A 198 1.70 23.24 29.71
CA PHE A 198 1.08 24.27 30.55
C PHE A 198 1.51 25.70 30.18
N ALA A 199 2.42 25.87 29.22
CA ALA A 199 2.89 27.19 28.79
C ALA A 199 1.78 28.00 28.12
N THR A 200 1.82 29.32 28.25
CA THR A 200 0.84 30.22 27.64
C THR A 200 0.90 30.09 26.11
N GLY A 201 -0.17 29.59 25.49
CA GLY A 201 -0.26 29.35 24.04
C GLY A 201 0.00 27.90 23.58
N SER A 202 0.37 26.98 24.47
CA SER A 202 0.43 25.56 24.13
C SER A 202 -0.94 24.89 24.25
N HIS A 203 -1.34 24.15 23.22
CA HIS A 203 -2.53 23.30 23.28
C HIS A 203 -2.11 21.88 23.67
N PRO A 204 -2.68 21.29 24.74
CA PRO A 204 -2.36 19.94 25.17
C PRO A 204 -2.98 18.90 24.23
N ARG A 205 -2.34 18.73 23.07
CA ARG A 205 -2.75 17.80 22.01
C ARG A 205 -1.56 17.00 21.50
N VAL A 206 -1.86 15.85 20.92
CA VAL A 206 -0.83 15.06 20.23
C VAL A 206 -0.32 15.84 19.02
N SER A 207 1.00 16.08 18.98
CA SER A 207 1.64 16.75 17.85
C SER A 207 1.24 16.11 16.50
N GLN A 208 0.86 16.96 15.54
CA GLN A 208 0.48 16.58 14.17
C GLN A 208 1.56 15.74 13.49
N TYR A 209 2.84 15.99 13.79
CA TYR A 209 3.94 15.17 13.28
C TYR A 209 3.88 13.73 13.75
N ARG A 210 3.56 13.51 15.04
CA ARG A 210 3.47 12.17 15.63
C ARG A 210 2.22 11.45 15.13
N LEU A 211 1.11 12.18 15.05
CA LEU A 211 -0.15 11.68 14.47
C LEU A 211 0.07 11.19 13.04
N VAL A 212 0.68 12.01 12.17
CA VAL A 212 0.94 11.66 10.77
C VAL A 212 1.98 10.54 10.65
N ALA A 213 3.00 10.50 11.51
CA ALA A 213 3.95 9.39 11.53
C ALA A 213 3.27 8.06 11.86
N HIS A 214 2.38 8.05 12.86
CA HIS A 214 1.61 6.87 13.24
C HIS A 214 0.61 6.46 12.15
N LEU A 215 -0.17 7.42 11.62
CA LEU A 215 -1.10 7.17 10.52
C LEU A 215 -0.38 6.66 9.26
N GLY A 216 0.73 7.28 8.89
CA GLY A 216 1.50 6.92 7.70
C GLY A 216 2.11 5.53 7.78
N THR A 217 2.66 5.16 8.94
CA THR A 217 3.18 3.80 9.13
C THR A 217 2.06 2.75 9.19
N ALA A 218 0.86 3.09 9.68
CA ALA A 218 -0.33 2.24 9.57
C ALA A 218 -0.75 2.04 8.10
N PHE A 219 -0.78 3.11 7.29
CA PHE A 219 -1.06 3.05 5.85
C PHE A 219 -0.03 2.21 5.08
N LEU A 220 1.26 2.32 5.42
CA LEU A 220 2.33 1.51 4.84
C LEU A 220 2.15 0.02 5.20
N CYS A 221 1.84 -0.27 6.47
CA CYS A 221 1.58 -1.61 6.96
C CYS A 221 0.37 -2.24 6.24
N TYR A 222 -0.75 -1.52 6.17
CA TYR A 222 -1.93 -1.88 5.41
C TYR A 222 -1.60 -2.17 3.93
N SER A 223 -0.92 -1.23 3.27
CA SER A 223 -0.56 -1.33 1.85
C SER A 223 0.34 -2.55 1.59
N ALA A 224 1.28 -2.84 2.48
CA ALA A 224 2.14 -4.01 2.41
C ALA A 224 1.33 -5.31 2.52
N MET A 225 0.39 -5.40 3.45
CA MET A 225 -0.48 -6.58 3.62
C MET A 225 -1.39 -6.78 2.40
N LEU A 226 -2.09 -5.72 1.97
CA LEU A 226 -2.97 -5.73 0.80
C LEU A 226 -2.20 -6.18 -0.45
N TRP A 227 -1.06 -5.53 -0.73
CA TRP A 227 -0.25 -5.83 -1.91
C TRP A 227 0.26 -7.27 -1.91
N ASN A 228 0.77 -7.77 -0.79
CA ASN A 228 1.30 -9.14 -0.71
C ASN A 228 0.17 -10.19 -0.79
N GLY A 229 -0.98 -9.94 -0.16
CA GLY A 229 -2.16 -10.81 -0.29
C GLY A 229 -2.62 -10.92 -1.74
N LEU A 230 -2.81 -9.78 -2.43
CA LEU A 230 -3.17 -9.75 -3.85
C LEU A 230 -2.11 -10.42 -4.73
N ALA A 231 -0.82 -10.22 -4.44
CA ALA A 231 0.27 -10.84 -5.20
C ALA A 231 0.28 -12.36 -5.10
N ILE A 232 -0.01 -12.93 -3.91
CA ILE A 232 -0.13 -14.39 -3.73
C ILE A 232 -1.33 -14.92 -4.51
N LEU A 233 -2.51 -14.32 -4.37
CA LEU A 233 -3.71 -14.75 -5.10
C LEU A 233 -3.49 -14.70 -6.63
N ARG A 234 -2.87 -13.62 -7.11
CA ARG A 234 -2.51 -13.47 -8.51
C ARG A 234 -1.54 -14.56 -8.97
N THR A 235 -0.56 -14.91 -8.15
CA THR A 235 0.41 -15.98 -8.44
C THR A 235 -0.28 -17.33 -8.60
N HIS A 236 -1.20 -17.69 -7.69
CA HIS A 236 -1.98 -18.92 -7.80
C HIS A 236 -2.85 -18.95 -9.06
N LYS A 237 -3.52 -17.83 -9.38
CA LYS A 237 -4.33 -17.72 -10.60
C LYS A 237 -3.50 -17.95 -11.88
N LEU A 238 -2.31 -17.35 -11.97
CA LEU A 238 -1.43 -17.51 -13.14
C LEU A 238 -0.84 -18.92 -13.24
N LEU A 239 -0.46 -19.53 -12.12
CA LEU A 239 0.11 -20.88 -12.13
C LEU A 239 -0.94 -21.98 -12.32
N GLY A 240 -2.21 -21.71 -11.98
CA GLY A 240 -3.31 -22.66 -12.14
C GLY A 240 -3.85 -22.76 -13.57
N ASN A 241 -3.68 -21.73 -14.40
CA ASN A 241 -4.07 -21.76 -15.81
C ASN A 241 -3.02 -21.08 -16.69
N LEU A 242 -2.17 -21.90 -17.33
CA LEU A 242 -1.04 -21.43 -18.12
C LEU A 242 -1.47 -20.68 -19.40
N GLN A 243 -2.60 -21.05 -20.02
CA GLN A 243 -3.10 -20.33 -21.20
C GLN A 243 -3.54 -18.91 -20.84
N VAL A 244 -4.29 -18.76 -19.74
CA VAL A 244 -4.67 -17.44 -19.22
C VAL A 244 -3.44 -16.63 -18.80
N ALA A 245 -2.43 -17.28 -18.24
CA ALA A 245 -1.19 -16.62 -17.85
C ALA A 245 -0.39 -16.10 -19.06
N GLU A 246 -0.24 -16.89 -20.12
CA GLU A 246 0.41 -16.45 -21.37
C GLU A 246 -0.32 -15.25 -21.97
N ALA A 247 -1.65 -15.36 -22.12
CA ALA A 247 -2.44 -14.30 -22.72
C ALA A 247 -2.37 -12.99 -21.92
N SER A 248 -2.38 -13.09 -20.59
CA SER A 248 -2.26 -11.94 -19.68
C SER A 248 -0.86 -11.32 -19.74
N LEU A 249 0.19 -12.13 -19.62
CA LEU A 249 1.57 -11.67 -19.64
C LEU A 249 1.95 -11.03 -20.97
N ARG A 250 1.48 -11.59 -22.09
CA ARG A 250 1.72 -11.05 -23.43
C ARG A 250 1.22 -9.62 -23.56
N ARG A 251 0.01 -9.33 -23.04
CA ARG A 251 -0.53 -7.96 -23.02
C ARG A 251 0.28 -7.05 -22.10
N LEU A 252 0.60 -7.52 -20.90
CA LEU A 252 1.31 -6.73 -19.88
C LEU A 252 2.78 -6.44 -20.23
N ARG A 253 3.42 -7.29 -21.05
CA ARG A 253 4.79 -7.10 -21.52
C ARG A 253 4.91 -6.04 -22.63
N ASN A 254 3.80 -5.57 -23.19
CA ASN A 254 3.84 -4.56 -24.23
C ASN A 254 4.48 -3.26 -23.70
N PRO A 255 5.57 -2.76 -24.32
CA PRO A 255 6.29 -1.58 -23.83
C PRO A 255 5.43 -0.32 -23.80
N ARG A 256 4.36 -0.25 -24.61
CA ARG A 256 3.39 0.86 -24.61
C ARG A 256 2.66 1.04 -23.29
N LEU A 257 2.62 0.01 -22.43
CA LEU A 257 2.07 0.11 -21.07
C LEU A 257 3.10 0.58 -20.04
N ARG A 258 4.36 0.85 -20.39
CA ARG A 258 5.38 1.30 -19.42
C ARG A 258 4.96 2.61 -18.75
N MET A 259 4.60 3.63 -19.53
CA MET A 259 4.17 4.92 -18.98
C MET A 259 2.95 4.76 -18.08
N PHE A 260 1.90 4.05 -18.56
CA PHE A 260 0.71 3.77 -17.75
C PHE A 260 1.04 3.13 -16.39
N ARG A 261 1.92 2.13 -16.37
CA ARG A 261 2.33 1.45 -15.12
C ARG A 261 3.10 2.37 -14.18
N SER A 262 3.98 3.21 -14.72
CA SER A 262 4.70 4.22 -13.95
C SER A 262 3.74 5.26 -13.38
N SER A 263 2.78 5.75 -14.17
CA SER A 263 1.74 6.69 -13.71
C SER A 263 0.88 6.11 -12.59
N VAL A 264 0.54 4.82 -12.63
CA VAL A 264 -0.17 4.15 -11.51
C VAL A 264 0.70 4.14 -10.24
N GLY A 265 2.01 3.96 -10.37
CA GLY A 265 2.94 4.01 -9.22
C GLY A 265 3.08 5.42 -8.65
N ALA A 266 3.25 6.43 -9.51
CA ALA A 266 3.27 7.83 -9.11
C ALA A 266 1.96 8.24 -8.44
N LEU A 267 0.82 7.78 -8.96
CA LEU A 267 -0.49 8.02 -8.35
C LEU A 267 -0.61 7.38 -6.97
N ALA A 268 -0.05 6.19 -6.75
CA ALA A 268 -0.06 5.57 -5.42
C ALA A 268 0.71 6.42 -4.39
N VAL A 269 1.85 6.96 -4.79
CA VAL A 269 2.66 7.86 -3.95
C VAL A 269 1.94 9.17 -3.70
N LEU A 270 1.38 9.79 -4.75
CA LEU A 270 0.61 11.03 -4.63
C LEU A 270 -0.60 10.86 -3.71
N THR A 271 -1.41 9.82 -3.90
CA THR A 271 -2.56 9.53 -3.02
C THR A 271 -2.12 9.32 -1.56
N PHE A 272 -1.00 8.63 -1.33
CA PHE A 272 -0.46 8.48 0.02
C PHE A 272 -0.07 9.84 0.62
N ILE A 273 0.67 10.68 -0.11
CA ILE A 273 1.07 12.02 0.34
C ILE A 273 -0.15 12.90 0.62
N THR A 274 -1.15 12.87 -0.26
CA THR A 274 -2.42 13.60 -0.06
C THR A 274 -3.13 13.14 1.21
N ALA A 275 -3.18 11.83 1.49
CA ALA A 275 -3.74 11.33 2.75
C ALA A 275 -2.94 11.81 3.97
N MET A 276 -1.61 11.85 3.89
CA MET A 276 -0.76 12.36 4.98
C MET A 276 -0.95 13.86 5.22
N SER A 277 -1.09 14.66 4.17
CA SER A 277 -1.42 16.09 4.31
C SER A 277 -2.79 16.29 4.99
N GLY A 278 -3.78 15.42 4.71
CA GLY A 278 -5.05 15.43 5.44
C GLY A 278 -4.89 15.08 6.92
N GLY A 279 -3.93 14.21 7.25
CA GLY A 279 -3.56 13.95 8.64
C GLY A 279 -2.94 15.16 9.35
N LEU A 280 -2.19 16.03 8.64
CA LEU A 280 -1.71 17.29 9.20
C LEU A 280 -2.88 18.25 9.45
N VAL A 281 -3.82 18.35 8.51
CA VAL A 281 -5.05 19.15 8.67
C VAL A 281 -5.83 18.72 9.91
N ALA A 282 -6.04 17.41 10.08
CA ALA A 282 -6.72 16.87 11.25
C ALA A 282 -5.91 17.05 12.55
N GLY A 283 -4.58 16.99 12.48
CA GLY A 283 -3.71 17.19 13.64
C GLY A 283 -3.73 18.63 14.18
N LEU A 284 -3.83 19.61 13.29
CA LEU A 284 -3.86 21.04 13.60
C LEU A 284 -5.28 21.61 13.78
N ASP A 285 -6.32 20.78 13.65
CA ASP A 285 -7.73 21.21 13.60
C ASP A 285 -8.00 22.24 12.47
N ALA A 286 -7.16 22.22 11.43
CA ALA A 286 -7.17 23.17 10.32
C ALA A 286 -8.41 23.05 9.42
N GLY A 287 -9.22 22.01 9.59
CA GLY A 287 -10.50 21.84 8.89
C GLY A 287 -11.56 22.87 9.29
N LEU A 288 -11.37 23.59 10.41
CA LEU A 288 -12.29 24.59 10.95
C LEU A 288 -11.92 26.04 10.58
N ILE A 289 -10.86 26.25 9.79
CA ILE A 289 -10.36 27.60 9.47
C ILE A 289 -11.13 28.20 8.29
N TYR A 290 -11.02 27.59 7.11
CA TYR A 290 -11.80 27.97 5.93
C TYR A 290 -12.80 26.88 5.57
N ASN A 291 -14.09 27.21 5.54
CA ASN A 291 -15.16 26.24 5.38
C ASN A 291 -15.94 26.41 4.06
N GLU A 292 -15.44 27.26 3.16
CA GLU A 292 -15.91 27.41 1.79
C GLU A 292 -15.07 26.58 0.81
N PHE A 293 -15.61 26.33 -0.38
CA PHE A 293 -14.91 25.75 -1.52
C PHE A 293 -15.49 26.31 -2.84
N PRO A 294 -14.68 26.67 -3.85
CA PRO A 294 -13.23 26.51 -3.94
C PRO A 294 -12.43 27.63 -3.25
N TYR A 295 -13.10 28.70 -2.83
CA TYR A 295 -12.48 29.85 -2.17
C TYR A 295 -12.03 29.52 -0.73
N MET A 296 -11.10 30.33 -0.22
CA MET A 296 -10.65 30.40 1.17
C MET A 296 -10.73 31.87 1.57
N GLY A 297 -11.88 32.27 2.13
CA GLY A 297 -12.21 33.68 2.36
C GLY A 297 -12.52 34.41 1.06
N LEU A 298 -11.89 35.56 0.83
CA LEU A 298 -12.15 36.42 -0.33
C LEU A 298 -11.49 35.94 -1.64
N GLY A 299 -10.58 34.97 -1.57
CA GLY A 299 -9.77 34.52 -2.71
C GLY A 299 -9.65 33.00 -2.81
N LEU A 300 -8.97 32.50 -3.85
CA LEU A 300 -8.67 31.07 -3.98
C LEU A 300 -7.63 30.58 -2.96
N THR A 301 -6.89 31.52 -2.36
CA THR A 301 -5.93 31.27 -1.29
C THR A 301 -6.13 32.32 -0.19
N PRO A 302 -5.79 31.99 1.07
CA PRO A 302 -5.64 32.99 2.13
C PRO A 302 -4.65 34.10 1.73
N PRO A 303 -4.69 35.26 2.41
CA PRO A 303 -3.70 36.33 2.22
C PRO A 303 -2.26 35.83 2.46
N LYS A 304 -1.30 36.35 1.70
CA LYS A 304 0.13 35.93 1.83
C LYS A 304 0.68 36.13 3.24
N SER A 305 0.24 37.18 3.94
CA SER A 305 0.61 37.46 5.33
C SER A 305 0.17 36.37 6.30
N GLU A 306 -0.90 35.64 5.97
CA GLU A 306 -1.36 34.50 6.75
C GLU A 306 -0.61 33.22 6.38
N LEU A 307 -0.23 33.03 5.11
CA LEU A 307 0.43 31.81 4.64
C LEU A 307 1.88 31.66 5.11
N PHE A 308 2.63 32.77 5.21
CA PHE A 308 4.02 32.79 5.66
C PHE A 308 4.16 33.78 6.81
N SER A 309 3.69 33.37 7.98
CA SER A 309 3.75 34.17 9.21
C SER A 309 4.98 33.81 10.04
N ASP A 310 5.68 34.84 10.53
CA ASP A 310 6.81 34.72 11.45
C ASP A 310 6.38 34.12 12.80
N PHE A 311 5.09 34.14 13.13
CA PHE A 311 4.52 33.51 14.33
C PHE A 311 4.87 32.02 14.44
N TYR A 312 4.98 31.32 13.31
CA TYR A 312 5.32 29.89 13.28
C TYR A 312 6.83 29.65 13.21
N SER A 313 7.68 30.67 13.28
CA SER A 313 9.13 30.48 13.38
C SER A 313 9.54 30.12 14.80
N HIS A 314 10.46 29.17 14.94
CA HIS A 314 11.07 28.83 16.24
C HIS A 314 12.50 29.37 16.35
N THR A 315 12.95 30.15 15.38
CA THR A 315 14.29 30.70 15.28
C THR A 315 14.23 32.22 15.28
N THR A 316 15.16 32.88 15.97
CA THR A 316 15.20 34.36 16.03
C THR A 316 15.49 35.03 14.68
N ASP A 317 16.01 34.28 13.71
CA ASP A 317 16.36 34.75 12.37
C ASP A 317 15.27 34.44 11.31
N ASN A 318 14.14 33.86 11.71
CA ASN A 318 13.03 33.45 10.83
C ASN A 318 13.43 32.51 9.67
N SER A 319 14.58 31.82 9.78
CA SER A 319 15.11 30.97 8.71
C SER A 319 14.25 29.73 8.44
N ASP A 320 13.44 29.30 9.42
CA ASP A 320 12.60 28.11 9.35
C ASP A 320 11.16 28.36 8.87
N VAL A 321 10.76 29.62 8.62
CA VAL A 321 9.41 30.02 8.17
C VAL A 321 8.95 29.22 6.95
N TRP A 322 9.84 28.98 6.00
CA TRP A 322 9.55 28.34 4.71
C TRP A 322 9.15 26.87 4.80
N TRP A 323 9.57 26.15 5.85
CA TRP A 323 9.21 24.75 6.04
C TRP A 323 8.27 24.52 7.22
N ARG A 324 8.26 25.41 8.22
CA ARG A 324 7.32 25.33 9.35
C ARG A 324 5.92 25.72 8.96
N ASN A 325 5.73 26.83 8.23
CA ASN A 325 4.39 27.23 7.81
C ASN A 325 3.64 26.11 7.05
N PRO A 326 4.22 25.44 6.03
CA PRO A 326 3.51 24.35 5.35
C PRO A 326 3.27 23.08 6.20
N LEU A 327 3.74 23.02 7.44
CA LEU A 327 3.57 21.87 8.36
C LEU A 327 2.87 22.20 9.68
N GLU A 328 2.84 23.48 10.07
CA GLU A 328 2.39 23.94 11.40
C GLU A 328 1.37 25.08 11.31
N ASN A 329 1.35 25.86 10.21
CA ASN A 329 0.36 26.90 10.01
C ASN A 329 -0.95 26.29 9.48
N PRO A 330 -2.06 26.32 10.26
CA PRO A 330 -3.31 25.68 9.87
C PRO A 330 -3.83 26.13 8.51
N SER A 331 -3.72 27.42 8.18
CA SER A 331 -4.23 27.98 6.93
C SER A 331 -3.45 27.49 5.71
N LEU A 332 -2.11 27.48 5.80
CA LEU A 332 -1.27 26.97 4.71
C LEU A 332 -1.38 25.44 4.60
N VAL A 333 -1.41 24.71 5.72
CA VAL A 333 -1.61 23.25 5.71
C VAL A 333 -2.95 22.87 5.07
N GLN A 334 -4.02 23.63 5.36
CA GLN A 334 -5.32 23.43 4.73
C GLN A 334 -5.27 23.71 3.22
N LEU A 335 -4.60 24.79 2.80
CA LEU A 335 -4.40 25.10 1.38
C LEU A 335 -3.59 24.01 0.67
N ASP A 336 -2.47 23.57 1.24
CA ASP A 336 -1.61 22.52 0.70
C ASP A 336 -2.38 21.22 0.50
N HIS A 337 -3.21 20.84 1.47
CA HIS A 337 -4.09 19.68 1.33
C HIS A 337 -5.09 19.84 0.18
N ARG A 338 -5.73 21.00 0.03
CA ARG A 338 -6.66 21.30 -1.08
C ARG A 338 -5.94 21.22 -2.44
N ILE A 339 -4.70 21.73 -2.54
CA ILE A 339 -3.86 21.64 -3.76
C ILE A 339 -3.49 20.18 -4.05
N LEU A 340 -3.08 19.41 -3.05
CA LEU A 340 -2.77 17.98 -3.21
C LEU A 340 -4.00 17.16 -3.60
N ALA A 341 -5.17 17.46 -3.03
CA ALA A 341 -6.43 16.80 -3.36
C ALA A 341 -6.87 17.08 -4.80
N THR A 342 -6.85 18.35 -5.24
CA THR A 342 -7.16 18.73 -6.63
C THR A 342 -6.15 18.18 -7.63
N THR A 343 -4.86 18.16 -7.28
CA THR A 343 -3.80 17.52 -8.08
C THR A 343 -4.02 16.01 -8.19
N THR A 344 -4.42 15.35 -7.10
CA THR A 344 -4.75 13.92 -7.08
C THR A 344 -5.94 13.62 -7.98
N PHE A 345 -7.03 14.37 -7.83
CA PHE A 345 -8.22 14.25 -8.68
C PHE A 345 -7.87 14.41 -10.16
N THR A 346 -7.15 15.47 -10.50
CA THR A 346 -6.74 15.77 -11.87
C THR A 346 -5.83 14.68 -12.43
N SER A 347 -4.90 14.15 -11.62
CA SER A 347 -4.02 13.04 -12.01
C SER A 347 -4.79 11.74 -12.26
N VAL A 348 -5.81 11.44 -11.45
CA VAL A 348 -6.72 10.30 -11.68
C VAL A 348 -7.47 10.48 -12.99
N MET A 349 -8.03 11.67 -13.24
CA MET A 349 -8.77 11.96 -14.46
C MET A 349 -7.88 11.92 -15.70
N ALA A 350 -6.64 12.42 -15.60
CA ALA A 350 -5.63 12.31 -16.65
C ALA A 350 -5.26 10.85 -16.95
N LEU A 351 -5.09 10.02 -15.92
CA LEU A 351 -4.83 8.59 -16.10
C LEU A 351 -6.02 7.87 -16.75
N TRP A 352 -7.25 8.21 -16.34
CA TRP A 352 -8.48 7.71 -16.96
C TRP A 352 -8.57 8.10 -18.43
N ALA A 353 -8.38 9.38 -18.76
CA ALA A 353 -8.37 9.91 -20.12
C ALA A 353 -7.28 9.23 -20.96
N TYR A 354 -6.06 9.07 -20.42
CA TYR A 354 -4.98 8.35 -21.07
C TYR A 354 -5.35 6.89 -21.35
N SER A 355 -6.03 6.22 -20.43
CA SER A 355 -6.50 4.84 -20.62
C SER A 355 -7.60 4.69 -21.69
N ARG A 356 -8.39 5.76 -21.92
CA ARG A 356 -9.57 5.76 -22.80
C ARG A 356 -9.28 6.29 -24.19
N PHE A 357 -8.51 7.37 -24.31
CA PHE A 357 -8.30 8.09 -25.56
C PHE A 357 -6.99 7.69 -26.27
N SER A 358 -5.98 7.23 -25.53
CA SER A 358 -4.79 6.67 -26.18
C SER A 358 -5.11 5.32 -26.84
N ARG A 359 -5.07 5.27 -28.18
CA ARG A 359 -5.28 4.03 -28.95
C ARG A 359 -4.34 2.91 -28.50
N ASN A 360 -3.10 3.26 -28.16
CA ASN A 360 -2.07 2.33 -27.70
C ASN A 360 -2.42 1.68 -26.35
N VAL A 361 -2.85 2.47 -25.38
CA VAL A 361 -3.24 1.96 -24.05
C VAL A 361 -4.57 1.23 -24.12
N ARG A 362 -5.60 1.84 -24.73
CA ARG A 362 -6.96 1.29 -24.82
C ARG A 362 -6.99 -0.13 -25.38
N THR A 363 -6.22 -0.39 -26.43
CA THR A 363 -6.20 -1.71 -27.12
C THR A 363 -5.39 -2.75 -26.36
N THR A 364 -4.41 -2.33 -25.56
CA THR A 364 -3.47 -3.23 -24.87
C THR A 364 -3.91 -3.53 -23.43
N LEU A 365 -4.58 -2.59 -22.77
CA LEU A 365 -4.90 -2.66 -21.35
C LEU A 365 -5.91 -3.80 -21.06
N PRO A 366 -5.57 -4.74 -20.14
CA PRO A 366 -6.48 -5.82 -19.76
C PRO A 366 -7.82 -5.30 -19.23
N VAL A 367 -8.90 -6.06 -19.46
CA VAL A 367 -10.26 -5.70 -18.99
C VAL A 367 -10.28 -5.47 -17.47
N THR A 368 -9.58 -6.29 -16.71
CA THR A 368 -9.49 -6.17 -15.25
C THR A 368 -8.80 -4.87 -14.81
N ALA A 369 -7.77 -4.43 -15.53
CA ALA A 369 -7.10 -3.15 -15.28
C ALA A 369 -8.00 -1.97 -15.67
N ARG A 370 -8.76 -2.05 -16.77
CA ARG A 370 -9.79 -1.05 -17.13
C ARG A 370 -10.84 -0.89 -16.03
N LYS A 371 -11.38 -2.01 -15.52
CA LYS A 371 -12.27 -1.99 -14.34
C LYS A 371 -11.60 -1.36 -13.11
N GLY A 372 -10.30 -1.59 -12.94
CA GLY A 372 -9.51 -0.96 -11.88
C GLY A 372 -9.46 0.57 -12.01
N VAL A 373 -9.24 1.09 -13.22
CA VAL A 373 -9.25 2.54 -13.50
C VAL A 373 -10.61 3.15 -13.13
N HIS A 374 -11.72 2.52 -13.55
CA HIS A 374 -13.05 3.01 -13.18
C HIS A 374 -13.30 2.99 -11.66
N GLY A 375 -12.77 1.99 -10.96
CA GLY A 375 -12.82 1.96 -9.49
C GLY A 375 -12.07 3.13 -8.86
N VAL A 376 -10.84 3.42 -9.32
CA VAL A 376 -10.07 4.59 -8.86
C VAL A 376 -10.81 5.89 -9.13
N VAL A 377 -11.44 6.02 -10.31
CA VAL A 377 -12.30 7.17 -10.63
C VAL A 377 -13.46 7.29 -9.64
N GLY A 378 -14.21 6.21 -9.40
CA GLY A 378 -15.33 6.22 -8.45
C GLY A 378 -14.91 6.67 -7.04
N PHE A 379 -13.80 6.13 -6.53
CA PHE A 379 -13.30 6.50 -5.20
C PHE A 379 -12.73 7.92 -5.14
N VAL A 380 -12.14 8.47 -6.21
CA VAL A 380 -11.66 9.86 -6.17
C VAL A 380 -12.82 10.86 -6.18
N PHE A 381 -13.90 10.56 -6.91
CA PHE A 381 -15.12 11.37 -6.85
C PHE A 381 -15.76 11.33 -5.46
N LEU A 382 -15.90 10.13 -4.89
CA LEU A 382 -16.38 9.98 -3.51
C LEU A 382 -15.52 10.77 -2.53
N GLN A 383 -14.19 10.72 -2.69
CA GLN A 383 -13.27 11.42 -1.80
C GLN A 383 -13.40 12.95 -1.88
N VAL A 384 -13.56 13.50 -3.10
CA VAL A 384 -13.80 14.93 -3.30
C VAL A 384 -15.11 15.36 -2.67
N VAL A 385 -16.20 14.60 -2.88
CA VAL A 385 -17.51 14.86 -2.26
C VAL A 385 -17.38 14.86 -0.74
N LEU A 386 -16.79 13.81 -0.16
CA LEU A 386 -16.60 13.72 1.30
C LEU A 386 -15.74 14.87 1.84
N GLY A 387 -14.70 15.29 1.11
CA GLY A 387 -13.81 16.37 1.56
C GLY A 387 -14.49 17.73 1.55
N ILE A 388 -15.18 18.06 0.46
CA ILE A 388 -15.96 19.30 0.35
C ILE A 388 -17.09 19.32 1.38
N SER A 389 -17.83 18.22 1.55
CA SER A 389 -18.88 18.13 2.56
C SER A 389 -18.34 18.25 3.99
N THR A 390 -17.16 17.68 4.27
CA THR A 390 -16.50 17.84 5.59
C THR A 390 -16.21 19.31 5.87
N LEU A 391 -15.79 20.10 4.87
CA LEU A 391 -15.56 21.53 5.03
C LEU A 391 -16.85 22.31 5.22
N ILE A 392 -17.82 22.16 4.31
CA ILE A 392 -19.06 22.95 4.31
C ILE A 392 -19.88 22.74 5.59
N TYR A 393 -19.88 21.52 6.14
CA TYR A 393 -20.63 21.19 7.36
C TYR A 393 -19.81 21.33 8.66
N LEU A 394 -18.67 22.03 8.64
CA LEU A 394 -17.84 22.28 9.83
C LEU A 394 -17.33 21.00 10.52
N VAL A 395 -16.74 20.11 9.73
CA VAL A 395 -16.03 18.89 10.18
C VAL A 395 -16.88 17.96 11.06
N PRO A 396 -18.11 17.57 10.65
CA PRO A 396 -18.92 16.69 11.47
C PRO A 396 -18.28 15.29 11.51
N LEU A 397 -18.26 14.69 12.70
CA LEU A 397 -17.54 13.44 12.99
C LEU A 397 -17.78 12.33 11.95
N PRO A 398 -19.02 12.04 11.49
CA PRO A 398 -19.25 11.01 10.48
C PRO A 398 -18.61 11.32 9.12
N LEU A 399 -18.65 12.59 8.66
CA LEU A 399 -18.06 12.98 7.38
C LEU A 399 -16.54 12.98 7.44
N ALA A 400 -15.96 13.53 8.51
CA ALA A 400 -14.51 13.53 8.71
C ALA A 400 -13.94 12.10 8.76
N SER A 401 -14.59 11.21 9.52
CA SER A 401 -14.21 9.80 9.60
C SER A 401 -14.41 9.07 8.27
N ALA A 402 -15.53 9.31 7.57
CA ALA A 402 -15.76 8.77 6.23
C ALA A 402 -14.73 9.26 5.21
N HIS A 403 -14.33 10.53 5.27
CA HIS A 403 -13.28 11.09 4.41
C HIS A 403 -11.93 10.43 4.67
N GLN A 404 -11.56 10.18 5.93
CA GLN A 404 -10.37 9.42 6.27
C GLN A 404 -10.44 7.98 5.74
N ALA A 405 -11.56 7.28 5.94
CA ALA A 405 -11.79 5.93 5.42
C ALA A 405 -11.71 5.89 3.88
N GLY A 406 -12.30 6.90 3.22
CA GLY A 406 -12.30 7.08 1.78
C GLY A 406 -10.89 7.27 1.20
N SER A 407 -10.00 7.98 1.92
CA SER A 407 -8.61 8.17 1.50
C SER A 407 -7.85 6.84 1.41
N LEU A 408 -8.02 5.97 2.43
CA LEU A 408 -7.40 4.65 2.46
C LEU A 408 -8.02 3.75 1.40
N ALA A 409 -9.35 3.82 1.19
CA ALA A 409 -10.04 3.06 0.15
C ALA A 409 -9.59 3.45 -1.26
N LEU A 410 -9.38 4.75 -1.52
CA LEU A 410 -8.82 5.25 -2.77
C LEU A 410 -7.41 4.67 -3.00
N LEU A 411 -6.53 4.73 -1.99
CA LEU A 411 -5.21 4.13 -2.06
C LEU A 411 -5.29 2.61 -2.34
N SER A 412 -6.20 1.89 -1.69
CA SER A 412 -6.44 0.47 -1.94
C SER A 412 -6.79 0.20 -3.39
N TYR A 413 -7.65 1.01 -4.01
CA TYR A 413 -8.03 0.85 -5.40
C TYR A 413 -6.89 1.19 -6.38
N VAL A 414 -6.04 2.16 -6.05
CA VAL A 414 -4.81 2.43 -6.82
C VAL A 414 -3.85 1.22 -6.74
N LEU A 415 -3.66 0.63 -5.57
CA LEU A 415 -2.86 -0.60 -5.39
C LEU A 415 -3.47 -1.80 -6.12
N ILE A 416 -4.80 -1.96 -6.09
CA ILE A 416 -5.51 -2.99 -6.86
C ILE A 416 -5.29 -2.77 -8.36
N LEU A 417 -5.35 -1.54 -8.86
CA LEU A 417 -5.02 -1.21 -10.25
C LEU A 417 -3.57 -1.57 -10.60
N GLY A 418 -2.62 -1.24 -9.72
CA GLY A 418 -1.22 -1.66 -9.83
C GLY A 418 -1.08 -3.18 -9.93
N SER A 419 -1.76 -3.92 -9.04
CA SER A 419 -1.74 -5.38 -9.02
C SER A 419 -2.27 -6.02 -10.31
N ARG A 420 -3.13 -5.31 -11.05
CA ARG A 420 -3.75 -5.76 -12.31
C ARG A 420 -2.98 -5.31 -13.56
N SER A 421 -2.14 -4.30 -13.46
CA SER A 421 -1.43 -3.68 -14.59
C SER A 421 0.08 -3.91 -14.58
N TRP A 422 0.69 -4.24 -13.45
CA TRP A 422 2.12 -4.52 -13.36
C TRP A 422 2.46 -5.96 -13.73
N LEU A 423 3.70 -6.21 -14.13
CA LEU A 423 4.19 -7.57 -14.33
C LEU A 423 4.36 -8.28 -12.98
N PRO A 424 4.13 -9.59 -12.90
CA PRO A 424 4.47 -10.34 -11.70
C PRO A 424 5.98 -10.25 -11.47
N ASN A 425 6.39 -10.46 -10.22
CA ASN A 425 7.80 -10.41 -9.85
C ASN A 425 8.66 -11.40 -10.67
N ARG A 426 9.97 -11.17 -10.69
CA ARG A 426 10.92 -11.99 -11.48
C ARG A 426 10.80 -13.48 -11.18
N ARG A 427 10.63 -13.87 -9.91
CA ARG A 427 10.50 -15.29 -9.51
C ARG A 427 9.28 -15.97 -10.11
N VAL A 428 8.11 -15.35 -10.00
CA VAL A 428 6.88 -15.87 -10.60
C VAL A 428 7.01 -15.92 -12.12
N SER A 429 7.65 -14.90 -12.73
CA SER A 429 7.94 -14.91 -14.17
C SER A 429 8.84 -16.08 -14.59
N THR A 430 9.88 -16.40 -13.81
CA THR A 430 10.77 -17.56 -14.04
C THR A 430 10.02 -18.88 -13.86
N LEU A 431 9.19 -19.01 -12.81
CA LEU A 431 8.37 -20.21 -12.60
C LEU A 431 7.38 -20.44 -13.73
N LEU A 432 6.74 -19.38 -14.22
CA LEU A 432 5.86 -19.45 -15.38
C LEU A 432 6.63 -19.83 -16.65
N ALA A 433 7.82 -19.28 -16.88
CA ALA A 433 8.66 -19.66 -18.03
C ALA A 433 9.03 -21.15 -18.01
N LYS A 434 9.42 -21.69 -16.85
CA LYS A 434 9.68 -23.13 -16.68
C LYS A 434 8.44 -23.98 -16.97
N LYS A 435 7.28 -23.58 -16.45
CA LYS A 435 6.00 -24.29 -16.69
C LYS A 435 5.55 -24.20 -18.15
N PHE A 436 5.76 -23.06 -18.81
CA PHE A 436 5.47 -22.91 -20.24
C PHE A 436 6.35 -23.84 -21.08
N ALA A 437 7.65 -23.89 -20.81
CA ALA A 437 8.57 -24.80 -21.50
C ALA A 437 8.15 -26.27 -21.31
N ALA A 438 7.85 -26.69 -20.08
CA ALA A 438 7.41 -28.05 -19.78
C ALA A 438 6.07 -28.42 -20.44
N ALA A 439 5.18 -27.43 -20.64
CA ALA A 439 3.88 -27.63 -21.28
C ALA A 439 3.92 -27.43 -22.81
N GLY A 440 5.09 -27.25 -23.42
CA GLY A 440 5.23 -26.96 -24.86
C GLY A 440 4.61 -25.62 -25.30
N ILE A 441 4.32 -24.72 -24.36
CA ILE A 441 3.73 -23.41 -24.66
C ILE A 441 4.86 -22.45 -25.03
N THR A 442 5.04 -22.17 -26.32
CA THR A 442 5.94 -21.11 -26.78
C THR A 442 5.30 -19.73 -26.60
N PRO A 443 5.86 -18.83 -25.76
CA PRO A 443 5.31 -17.49 -25.57
C PRO A 443 5.30 -16.71 -26.88
N LYS A 444 4.14 -16.23 -27.33
CA LYS A 444 4.07 -15.48 -28.59
C LYS A 444 4.62 -14.06 -28.41
N ARG A 445 5.36 -13.56 -29.41
CA ARG A 445 5.84 -12.17 -29.40
C ARG A 445 4.65 -11.19 -29.37
N PRO A 446 4.78 -10.03 -28.69
CA PRO A 446 3.76 -8.98 -28.75
C PRO A 446 3.54 -8.58 -30.22
N GLY A 447 2.30 -8.72 -30.72
CA GLY A 447 1.95 -8.37 -32.12
C GLY A 447 1.64 -9.53 -33.06
N GLN A 448 1.96 -10.79 -32.72
CA GLN A 448 1.51 -11.93 -33.53
C GLN A 448 0.01 -12.22 -33.31
N SER A 449 -0.79 -11.98 -34.35
CA SER A 449 -2.23 -12.27 -34.39
C SER A 449 -2.52 -13.76 -34.17
N SER A 450 -3.58 -14.06 -33.41
CA SER A 450 -4.13 -15.40 -33.23
C SER A 450 -4.99 -15.82 -34.44
N SER A 451 -4.43 -15.78 -35.65
CA SER A 451 -5.15 -16.16 -36.88
C SER A 451 -5.42 -17.67 -36.99
N ARG A 452 -4.72 -18.51 -36.23
CA ARG A 452 -4.87 -19.99 -36.31
C ARG A 452 -6.14 -20.55 -35.67
N ILE A 453 -6.77 -19.86 -34.70
CA ILE A 453 -7.98 -20.38 -34.03
C ILE A 453 -9.24 -20.18 -34.89
N ARG A 454 -9.25 -19.18 -35.78
CA ARG A 454 -10.40 -18.93 -36.69
C ARG A 454 -10.44 -19.89 -37.88
N LYS A 455 -9.29 -20.42 -38.35
CA LYS A 455 -9.25 -21.39 -39.45
C LYS A 455 -9.75 -22.79 -39.06
N GLN A 456 -9.49 -23.26 -37.83
CA GLN A 456 -10.01 -24.57 -37.38
C GLN A 456 -11.53 -24.57 -37.16
N ARG A 457 -12.11 -23.45 -36.72
CA ARG A 457 -13.56 -23.34 -36.50
C ARG A 457 -14.37 -23.18 -37.79
N ASN A 458 -13.74 -22.69 -38.87
CA ASN A 458 -14.37 -22.60 -40.18
C ASN A 458 -14.21 -23.89 -41.01
N ALA A 459 -13.14 -24.67 -40.78
CA ALA A 459 -12.97 -25.97 -41.45
C ALA A 459 -13.98 -27.02 -40.96
N SER A 460 -14.42 -26.99 -39.70
CA SER A 460 -15.43 -27.95 -39.19
C SER A 460 -16.87 -27.62 -39.60
N LYS A 461 -17.12 -26.51 -40.30
CA LYS A 461 -18.44 -26.11 -40.79
C LYS A 461 -18.64 -26.35 -42.29
N ALA A 462 -17.62 -26.87 -42.98
CA ALA A 462 -17.61 -27.06 -44.43
C ALA A 462 -17.55 -28.54 -44.84
N ALA A 463 -18.15 -29.44 -44.05
CA ALA A 463 -18.37 -30.83 -44.48
C ALA A 463 -19.78 -30.93 -45.12
N PRO A 464 -19.91 -31.38 -46.38
CA PRO A 464 -21.21 -31.50 -47.05
C PRO A 464 -22.00 -32.68 -46.44
N LYS A 465 -23.30 -32.46 -46.17
CA LYS A 465 -24.24 -33.53 -45.84
C LYS A 465 -24.47 -34.37 -47.10
N ALA A 466 -24.05 -35.62 -47.09
CA ALA A 466 -24.44 -36.60 -48.09
C ALA A 466 -25.94 -36.91 -47.92
N ALA A 467 -26.69 -36.80 -49.01
CA ALA A 467 -28.06 -37.25 -49.13
C ALA A 467 -28.08 -38.78 -49.21
N VAL A 468 -29.03 -39.41 -48.51
CA VAL A 468 -29.39 -40.82 -48.69
C VAL A 468 -30.83 -40.84 -49.17
N VAL A 469 -31.02 -41.56 -50.28
CA VAL A 469 -32.28 -41.88 -50.97
C VAL A 469 -33.14 -42.80 -50.11
#